data_AF-M2NEA9-F1
#
_entry.id   AF-M2NEA9-F1
#
_cell.length_a   1.000
_cell.length_b   1.000
_cell.length_c   1.000
_cell.angle_alpha   90.00
_cell.angle_beta   90.00
_cell.angle_gamma   90.00
#
_symmetry.space_group_name_H-M   'P 1'
#
loop_
_entity.id
_entity.type
_entity.pdbx_description
1 polymer ?
#
loop_
_entity_poly.entity_id
_entity_poly.type
_entity_poly.pdbx_seq_one_letter_code
_entity_poly.pdbx_strand_id
1 'polypeptide(L)'
;MKNKFGIYVMIGLIFILFLFTVFYRAYSVLSYDYLGIYTYIFLSIEVLAYFVFAYIIFTRVLFSLKFHSKGGTIYFFEGDKLYTSNHLRPIETDKIEAVTIKSTSKYRGNRAYKVSIKLKDRFFSYTFGIGHISRSKEQKLYDNFIKELKKYRIDYEMMNYK
;
A
#
# COMPACT_ATOMS: atom_id res chain seq x y z
N MET A 1 -4.39 -11.64 -19.87
CA MET A 1 -3.35 -12.15 -18.94
C MET A 1 -1.90 -12.06 -19.47
N LYS A 2 -1.65 -11.75 -20.75
CA LYS A 2 -0.33 -11.97 -21.39
C LYS A 2 0.83 -11.02 -21.00
N ASN A 3 0.61 -9.90 -20.30
CA ASN A 3 1.69 -8.95 -19.96
C ASN A 3 1.96 -8.76 -18.46
N LYS A 4 1.18 -9.38 -17.57
CA LYS A 4 1.35 -9.18 -16.11
C LYS A 4 2.48 -10.03 -15.51
N PHE A 5 2.68 -11.24 -16.04
CA PHE A 5 3.75 -12.15 -15.59
C PHE A 5 5.14 -11.56 -15.87
N GLY A 6 5.36 -11.00 -17.06
CA GLY A 6 6.62 -10.32 -17.40
C GLY A 6 6.94 -9.16 -16.47
N ILE A 7 5.92 -8.40 -16.03
CA ILE A 7 6.10 -7.32 -15.05
C ILE A 7 6.54 -7.86 -13.69
N TYR A 8 5.95 -8.96 -13.21
CA TYR A 8 6.35 -9.57 -11.92
C TYR A 8 7.76 -10.16 -11.98
N VAL A 9 8.13 -10.80 -13.09
CA VAL A 9 9.48 -11.31 -13.32
C VAL A 9 10.49 -10.17 -13.38
N MET A 10 10.16 -9.07 -14.06
CA MET A 10 11.01 -7.88 -14.13
C MET A 10 11.19 -7.22 -12.76
N ILE A 11 10.12 -7.11 -11.96
CA ILE A 11 10.18 -6.64 -10.57
C ILE A 11 11.09 -7.55 -9.73
N GLY A 12 10.97 -8.88 -9.87
CA GLY A 12 11.83 -9.84 -9.18
C GLY A 12 13.31 -9.74 -9.59
N LEU A 13 13.60 -9.54 -10.87
CA LEU A 13 14.96 -9.34 -11.37
C LEU A 13 15.59 -8.03 -10.88
N ILE A 14 14.82 -6.92 -10.88
CA ILE A 14 15.25 -5.65 -10.29
C ILE A 14 15.55 -5.84 -8.79
N PHE A 15 14.73 -6.63 -8.10
CA PHE A 15 14.93 -6.95 -6.69
C PHE A 15 16.26 -7.69 -6.45
N ILE A 16 16.54 -8.73 -7.25
CA ILE A 16 17.77 -9.53 -7.15
C ILE A 16 19.00 -8.67 -7.45
N LEU A 17 18.99 -7.91 -8.56
CA LEU A 17 20.11 -7.03 -8.93
C LEU A 17 20.41 -5.98 -7.84
N PHE A 18 19.38 -5.45 -7.19
CA PHE A 18 19.52 -4.52 -6.09
C PHE A 18 20.13 -5.17 -4.84
N LEU A 19 19.69 -6.38 -4.48
CA LEU A 19 20.29 -7.13 -3.37
C LEU A 19 21.79 -7.32 -3.61
N PHE A 20 22.20 -7.69 -4.83
CA PHE A 20 23.61 -7.77 -5.21
C PHE A 20 24.35 -6.44 -5.03
N THR A 21 23.72 -5.31 -5.35
CA THR A 21 24.34 -3.98 -5.18
C THR A 21 24.52 -3.60 -3.71
N VAL A 22 23.52 -3.90 -2.87
CA VAL A 22 23.58 -3.69 -1.42
C VAL A 22 24.62 -4.59 -0.77
N PHE A 23 24.65 -5.88 -1.11
CA PHE A 23 25.65 -6.82 -0.58
C PHE A 23 27.07 -6.45 -1.03
N TYR A 24 27.25 -6.04 -2.29
CA TYR A 24 28.53 -5.57 -2.80
C TYR A 24 29.01 -4.31 -2.06
N ARG A 25 28.11 -3.34 -1.82
CA ARG A 25 28.45 -2.15 -1.03
C ARG A 25 28.75 -2.50 0.43
N ALA A 26 27.93 -3.33 1.07
CA ALA A 26 28.18 -3.80 2.43
C ALA A 26 29.54 -4.49 2.55
N TYR A 27 29.88 -5.36 1.59
CA TYR A 27 31.20 -6.00 1.50
C TYR A 27 32.31 -4.96 1.36
N SER A 28 32.16 -3.98 0.45
CA SER A 28 33.15 -2.90 0.30
C SER A 28 33.30 -2.03 1.55
N VAL A 29 32.23 -1.80 2.30
CA VAL A 29 32.27 -0.99 3.53
C VAL A 29 32.97 -1.76 4.65
N LEU A 30 32.73 -3.06 4.75
CA LEU A 30 33.38 -3.94 5.72
C LEU A 30 34.85 -4.22 5.37
N SER A 31 35.23 -4.17 4.09
CA SER A 31 36.60 -4.45 3.63
C SER A 31 37.53 -3.23 3.69
N TYR A 32 36.99 -2.02 3.85
CA TYR A 32 37.77 -0.78 3.97
C TYR A 32 37.68 -0.23 5.40
N ASP A 33 38.77 -0.32 6.15
CA ASP A 33 38.91 0.09 7.57
C ASP A 33 38.58 1.58 7.86
N TYR A 34 38.37 2.40 6.83
CA TYR A 34 38.31 3.87 6.93
C TYR A 34 36.91 4.47 6.75
N LEU A 35 35.86 3.65 6.63
CA LEU A 35 34.49 4.14 6.47
C LEU A 35 33.84 4.37 7.84
N GLY A 36 33.75 5.64 8.23
CA GLY A 36 33.22 6.07 9.52
C GLY A 36 31.75 5.67 9.74
N ILE A 37 31.29 5.79 11.00
CA ILE A 37 29.96 5.37 11.50
C ILE A 37 28.78 5.84 10.62
N TYR A 38 28.90 6.98 9.94
CA TYR A 38 27.88 7.53 9.05
C TYR A 38 27.58 6.63 7.84
N THR A 39 28.57 5.92 7.30
CA THR A 39 28.38 5.01 6.16
C THR A 39 27.52 3.82 6.56
N TYR A 40 27.74 3.26 7.76
CA TYR A 40 26.95 2.16 8.30
C TYR A 40 25.50 2.58 8.60
N ILE A 41 25.30 3.78 9.14
CA ILE A 41 23.96 4.34 9.38
C ILE A 41 23.23 4.53 8.04
N PHE A 42 23.90 5.11 7.04
CA PHE A 42 23.31 5.34 5.72
C PHE A 42 22.92 4.02 5.04
N LEU A 43 23.81 3.02 5.02
CA LEU A 43 23.53 1.70 4.47
C LEU A 43 22.34 1.03 5.18
N SER A 44 22.26 1.15 6.51
CA SER A 44 21.16 0.60 7.30
C SER A 44 19.82 1.25 6.94
N ILE A 45 19.79 2.57 6.73
CA ILE A 45 18.60 3.31 6.31
C ILE A 45 18.18 2.89 4.89
N GLU A 46 19.13 2.76 3.97
CA GLU A 46 18.85 2.29 2.60
C GLU A 46 18.23 0.88 2.60
N VAL A 47 18.81 -0.05 3.36
CA VAL A 47 18.30 -1.42 3.52
C VAL A 47 16.88 -1.40 4.09
N LEU A 48 16.62 -0.62 5.14
CA LEU A 48 15.29 -0.52 5.74
C LEU A 48 14.26 0.05 4.77
N ALA A 49 14.60 1.15 4.07
CA ALA A 49 13.73 1.76 3.06
C ALA A 49 13.37 0.77 1.96
N TYR A 50 14.32 -0.09 1.57
CA TYR A 50 14.10 -1.12 0.60
C TYR A 50 13.14 -2.21 1.09
N PHE A 51 13.30 -2.71 2.32
CA PHE A 51 12.35 -3.67 2.89
C PHE A 51 10.93 -3.11 2.93
N VAL A 52 10.77 -1.83 3.26
CA VAL A 52 9.46 -1.15 3.22
C VAL A 52 8.91 -1.11 1.80
N PHE A 53 9.73 -0.76 0.81
CA PHE A 53 9.32 -0.72 -0.60
C PHE A 53 8.94 -2.11 -1.13
N ALA A 54 9.77 -3.12 -0.85
CA ALA A 54 9.53 -4.53 -1.16
C ALA A 54 8.17 -5.00 -0.63
N TYR A 55 7.92 -4.69 0.65
CA TYR A 55 6.68 -5.03 1.33
C TYR A 55 5.47 -4.41 0.62
N ILE A 56 5.51 -3.12 0.28
CA ILE A 56 4.41 -2.43 -0.41
C ILE A 56 4.13 -3.05 -1.78
N ILE A 57 5.16 -3.38 -2.56
CA ILE A 57 4.99 -4.05 -3.85
C ILE A 57 4.35 -5.42 -3.62
N PHE A 58 4.93 -6.21 -2.72
CA PHE A 58 4.48 -7.56 -2.43
C PHE A 58 3.01 -7.61 -1.99
N THR A 59 2.58 -6.71 -1.10
CA THR A 59 1.18 -6.65 -0.67
C THR A 59 0.23 -6.36 -1.83
N ARG A 60 0.62 -5.45 -2.75
CA ARG A 60 -0.19 -5.10 -3.91
C ARG A 60 -0.30 -6.25 -4.91
N VAL A 61 0.81 -6.97 -5.13
CA VAL A 61 0.82 -8.15 -6.01
C VAL A 61 -0.10 -9.23 -5.44
N LEU A 62 0.07 -9.58 -4.17
CA LEU A 62 -0.78 -10.59 -3.52
C LEU A 62 -2.25 -10.20 -3.53
N PHE A 63 -2.56 -8.93 -3.22
CA PHE A 63 -3.93 -8.43 -3.27
C PHE A 63 -4.51 -8.59 -4.67
N SER A 64 -3.77 -8.19 -5.71
CA SER A 64 -4.22 -8.33 -7.09
C SER A 64 -4.42 -9.81 -7.47
N LEU A 65 -3.50 -10.70 -7.11
CA LEU A 65 -3.65 -12.13 -7.41
C LEU A 65 -4.89 -12.72 -6.75
N LYS A 66 -5.19 -12.34 -5.49
CA LYS A 66 -6.31 -12.89 -4.74
C LYS A 66 -7.67 -12.32 -5.14
N PHE A 67 -7.75 -11.01 -5.41
CA PHE A 67 -9.04 -10.31 -5.51
C PHE A 67 -9.34 -9.75 -6.91
N HIS A 68 -8.40 -9.77 -7.86
CA HIS A 68 -8.64 -9.20 -9.18
C HIS A 68 -9.79 -9.88 -9.94
N SER A 69 -9.91 -11.21 -9.84
CA SER A 69 -11.03 -11.96 -10.44
C SER A 69 -12.38 -11.65 -9.78
N LYS A 70 -12.37 -11.22 -8.52
CA LYS A 70 -13.56 -10.81 -7.75
C LYS A 70 -13.89 -9.31 -7.91
N GLY A 71 -13.20 -8.60 -8.80
CA GLY A 71 -13.38 -7.15 -9.01
C GLY A 71 -12.66 -6.26 -7.99
N GLY A 72 -11.89 -6.84 -7.06
CA GLY A 72 -11.07 -6.10 -6.11
C GLY A 72 -9.87 -5.45 -6.81
N THR A 73 -9.82 -4.12 -6.76
CA THR A 73 -8.76 -3.33 -7.40
C THR A 73 -7.82 -2.68 -6.38
N ILE A 74 -8.36 -2.19 -5.26
CA ILE A 74 -7.62 -1.42 -4.25
C ILE A 74 -7.99 -1.89 -2.84
N TYR A 75 -9.27 -2.14 -2.61
CA TYR A 75 -9.81 -2.73 -1.40
C TYR A 75 -10.82 -3.81 -1.79
N PHE A 76 -11.12 -4.71 -0.86
CA PHE A 76 -12.16 -5.72 -1.02
C PHE A 76 -12.73 -6.08 0.35
N PHE A 77 -14.06 -6.11 0.48
CA PHE A 77 -14.73 -6.64 1.66
C PHE A 77 -15.10 -8.11 1.40
N GLU A 78 -14.73 -8.99 2.32
CA GLU A 78 -15.11 -10.41 2.28
C GLU A 78 -15.55 -10.81 3.69
N GLY A 79 -16.87 -10.92 3.89
CA GLY A 79 -17.45 -11.08 5.22
C GLY A 79 -17.19 -9.84 6.10
N ASP A 80 -16.81 -10.07 7.35
CA ASP A 80 -16.46 -9.08 8.37
C ASP A 80 -15.03 -8.53 8.25
N LYS A 81 -14.40 -8.68 7.07
CA LYS A 81 -13.00 -8.35 6.85
C LYS A 81 -12.81 -7.41 5.67
N LEU A 82 -12.05 -6.35 5.91
CA LEU A 82 -11.56 -5.42 4.91
C LEU A 82 -10.13 -5.77 4.51
N TYR A 83 -9.95 -6.15 3.25
CA TYR A 83 -8.64 -6.33 2.62
C TYR A 83 -8.25 -5.06 1.87
N THR A 84 -6.97 -4.68 1.93
CA THR A 84 -6.45 -3.53 1.20
C THR A 84 -5.16 -3.90 0.48
N SER A 85 -4.87 -3.23 -0.63
CA SER A 85 -3.67 -3.53 -1.43
C SER A 85 -2.35 -3.11 -0.76
N ASN A 86 -2.39 -2.32 0.31
CA ASN A 86 -1.20 -1.83 1.02
C ASN A 86 -0.86 -2.66 2.27
N HIS A 87 -1.69 -3.64 2.65
CA HIS A 87 -1.51 -4.42 3.88
C HIS A 87 -1.78 -5.90 3.64
N LEU A 88 -0.94 -6.78 4.21
CA LEU A 88 -1.08 -8.23 4.06
C LEU A 88 -2.26 -8.80 4.85
N ARG A 89 -2.47 -8.27 6.06
CA ARG A 89 -3.51 -8.77 6.96
C ARG A 89 -4.82 -8.01 6.73
N PRO A 90 -5.95 -8.73 6.69
CA PRO A 90 -7.24 -8.06 6.70
C PRO A 90 -7.43 -7.27 8.00
N ILE A 91 -8.25 -6.22 7.90
CA ILE A 91 -8.76 -5.46 9.02
C ILE A 91 -10.14 -6.03 9.35
N GLU A 92 -10.34 -6.50 10.57
CA GLU A 92 -11.67 -6.91 11.03
C GLU A 92 -12.53 -5.67 11.24
N THR A 93 -13.78 -5.69 10.76
CA THR A 93 -14.64 -4.51 10.72
C THR A 93 -15.02 -3.99 12.11
N ASP A 94 -15.10 -4.88 13.10
CA ASP A 94 -15.37 -4.56 14.50
C ASP A 94 -14.21 -3.83 15.20
N LYS A 95 -12.99 -3.97 14.68
CA LYS A 95 -11.78 -3.26 15.14
C LYS A 95 -11.65 -1.87 14.54
N ILE A 96 -12.48 -1.50 13.58
CA ILE A 96 -12.45 -0.15 13.00
C ILE A 96 -13.10 0.82 13.98
N GLU A 97 -12.35 1.84 14.37
CA GLU A 97 -12.80 2.91 15.26
C GLU A 97 -13.36 4.09 14.47
N ALA A 98 -12.63 4.52 13.44
CA ALA A 98 -13.04 5.64 12.61
C ALA A 98 -12.49 5.51 11.19
N VAL A 99 -13.27 5.97 10.21
CA VAL A 99 -12.85 6.09 8.82
C VAL A 99 -12.92 7.55 8.38
N THR A 100 -11.80 8.11 7.94
CA THR A 100 -11.76 9.44 7.33
C THR A 100 -11.50 9.32 5.85
N ILE A 101 -12.35 9.94 5.03
CA ILE A 101 -12.19 9.99 3.59
C ILE A 101 -11.96 11.44 3.18
N LYS A 102 -10.80 11.72 2.59
CA LYS A 102 -10.43 13.05 2.11
C LYS A 102 -10.47 13.05 0.59
N SER A 103 -11.28 13.93 -0.01
CA SER A 103 -11.15 14.17 -1.45
C SER A 103 -9.84 14.92 -1.71
N THR A 104 -9.16 14.58 -2.80
CA THR A 104 -7.87 15.18 -3.16
C THR A 104 -8.00 15.96 -4.46
N SER A 105 -7.35 17.12 -4.55
CA SER A 105 -7.34 17.90 -5.79
C SER A 105 -6.67 17.10 -6.92
N LYS A 106 -7.18 17.25 -8.15
CA LYS A 106 -6.73 16.52 -9.35
C LYS A 106 -5.21 16.51 -9.58
N TYR A 107 -4.49 17.50 -9.04
CA TYR A 107 -3.09 17.73 -9.35
C TYR A 107 -2.09 17.08 -8.38
N ARG A 108 -2.49 16.64 -7.18
CA ARG A 108 -1.50 16.30 -6.13
C ARG A 108 -1.15 14.81 -5.98
N GLY A 109 -1.63 13.91 -6.85
CA GLY A 109 -1.14 12.52 -6.80
C GLY A 109 -2.02 11.45 -7.42
N ASN A 110 -2.78 11.75 -8.49
CA ASN A 110 -3.56 10.76 -9.24
C ASN A 110 -4.54 9.93 -8.38
N ARG A 111 -4.90 10.42 -7.20
CA ARG A 111 -5.91 9.84 -6.30
C ARG A 111 -7.10 10.78 -6.29
N ALA A 112 -8.31 10.23 -6.38
CA ALA A 112 -9.54 11.00 -6.21
C ALA A 112 -9.91 11.11 -4.72
N TYR A 113 -9.64 10.04 -3.97
CA TYR A 113 -9.92 9.96 -2.53
C TYR A 113 -8.75 9.31 -1.78
N LYS A 114 -8.40 9.87 -0.62
CA LYS A 114 -7.50 9.26 0.36
C LYS A 114 -8.34 8.77 1.54
N VAL A 115 -8.29 7.47 1.79
CA VAL A 115 -8.97 6.82 2.91
C VAL A 115 -7.97 6.57 4.03
N SER A 116 -8.37 6.90 5.26
CA SER A 116 -7.64 6.65 6.49
C SER A 116 -8.54 5.87 7.44
N ILE A 117 -8.06 4.74 7.96
CA ILE A 117 -8.80 3.85 8.86
C ILE A 117 -8.04 3.78 10.17
N LYS A 118 -8.66 4.30 11.23
CA LYS A 118 -8.19 4.17 12.60
C LYS A 118 -8.73 2.87 13.18
N LEU A 119 -7.86 2.09 13.81
CA LEU A 119 -8.25 0.86 14.52
C LEU A 119 -8.24 1.10 16.03
N LYS A 120 -9.13 0.40 16.72
CA LYS A 120 -9.12 0.26 18.18
C LYS A 120 -7.73 -0.23 18.61
N ASP A 121 -7.21 0.37 19.68
CA ASP A 121 -5.93 0.01 20.31
C ASP A 121 -4.68 0.18 19.44
N ARG A 122 -4.77 0.88 18.29
CA ARG A 122 -3.59 1.21 17.47
C ARG A 122 -3.38 2.70 17.34
N PHE A 123 -2.14 3.13 17.56
CA PHE A 123 -1.75 4.52 17.36
C PHE A 123 -1.85 4.95 15.88
N PHE A 124 -1.35 4.10 14.97
CA PHE A 124 -1.28 4.42 13.54
C PHE A 124 -2.56 4.05 12.79
N SER A 125 -2.95 4.94 11.87
CA SER A 125 -4.04 4.68 10.91
C SER A 125 -3.53 3.97 9.66
N TYR A 126 -4.34 3.06 9.14
CA TYR A 126 -4.15 2.42 7.85
C TYR A 126 -4.58 3.37 6.75
N THR A 127 -3.80 3.50 5.67
CA THR A 127 -4.17 4.43 4.59
C THR A 127 -4.07 3.79 3.22
N PHE A 128 -5.05 4.10 2.36
CA PHE A 128 -5.02 3.75 0.96
C PHE A 128 -5.70 4.84 0.12
N GLY A 129 -5.40 4.88 -1.17
CA GLY A 129 -5.98 5.84 -2.09
C GLY A 129 -6.89 5.16 -3.09
N ILE A 130 -8.09 5.70 -3.32
CA ILE A 130 -8.95 5.34 -4.43
C ILE A 130 -8.63 6.30 -5.58
N GLY A 131 -8.07 5.79 -6.68
CA GLY A 131 -7.69 6.58 -7.84
C GLY A 131 -6.90 5.82 -8.90
N HIS A 132 -6.34 6.57 -9.86
CA HIS A 132 -5.59 6.10 -11.02
C HIS A 132 -6.43 5.30 -12.04
N ILE A 133 -7.72 5.63 -12.19
CA ILE A 133 -8.61 5.02 -13.19
C ILE A 133 -9.39 6.14 -13.91
N SER A 134 -10.39 5.81 -14.73
CA SER A 134 -11.36 6.79 -15.20
C SER A 134 -12.21 7.31 -14.05
N ARG A 135 -12.57 8.60 -14.11
CA ARG A 135 -13.43 9.27 -13.10
C ARG A 135 -14.69 8.47 -12.76
N SER A 136 -15.31 7.85 -13.77
CA SER A 136 -16.51 7.01 -13.60
C SER A 136 -16.24 5.72 -12.81
N LYS A 137 -15.07 5.11 -12.96
CA LYS A 137 -14.67 3.90 -12.21
C LYS A 137 -14.24 4.25 -10.80
N GLU A 138 -13.54 5.37 -10.62
CA GLU A 138 -13.16 5.89 -9.29
C GLU A 138 -14.39 6.20 -8.44
N GLN A 139 -15.39 6.89 -9.02
CA GLN A 139 -16.65 7.17 -8.34
C GLN A 139 -17.38 5.89 -7.95
N LYS A 140 -17.50 4.91 -8.87
CA LYS A 140 -18.12 3.61 -8.54
C LYS A 140 -17.41 2.87 -7.40
N LEU A 141 -16.07 2.91 -7.38
CA LEU A 141 -15.30 2.30 -6.30
C LEU A 141 -15.51 3.02 -4.96
N TYR A 142 -15.60 4.35 -4.98
CA TYR A 142 -15.94 5.14 -3.80
C TYR A 142 -17.37 4.84 -3.33
N ASP A 143 -18.37 4.87 -4.21
CA ASP A 143 -19.77 4.61 -3.85
C ASP A 143 -19.94 3.20 -3.27
N ASN A 144 -19.28 2.21 -3.86
CA ASN A 144 -19.26 0.85 -3.32
C ASN A 144 -18.57 0.77 -1.94
N PHE A 145 -17.53 1.57 -1.72
CA PHE A 145 -16.84 1.62 -0.43
C PHE A 145 -17.78 2.15 0.65
N ILE A 146 -18.46 3.26 0.38
CA ILE A 146 -19.46 3.84 1.27
C ILE A 146 -20.61 2.86 1.54
N LYS A 147 -21.08 2.14 0.53
CA LYS A 147 -22.13 1.13 0.68
C LYS A 147 -21.71 0.02 1.65
N GLU A 148 -20.49 -0.50 1.52
CA GLU A 148 -19.97 -1.52 2.44
C GLU A 148 -19.79 -0.97 3.87
N LEU A 149 -19.25 0.25 4.04
CA LEU A 149 -19.15 0.87 5.37
C LEU A 149 -20.52 0.95 6.06
N LYS A 150 -21.56 1.40 5.34
CA LYS A 150 -22.93 1.47 5.85
C LYS A 150 -23.48 0.09 6.21
N LYS A 151 -23.22 -0.93 5.38
CA LYS A 151 -23.64 -2.31 5.62
C LYS A 151 -23.10 -2.85 6.95
N TYR A 152 -21.84 -2.54 7.27
CA TYR A 152 -21.20 -2.96 8.53
C TYR A 152 -21.39 -1.94 9.68
N ARG A 153 -22.21 -0.90 9.48
CA ARG A 153 -22.45 0.17 10.47
C ARG A 153 -21.15 0.83 10.96
N ILE A 154 -20.21 1.04 10.03
CA ILE A 154 -18.97 1.76 10.29
C ILE A 154 -19.18 3.23 9.96
N ASP A 155 -19.03 4.09 10.96
CA ASP A 155 -19.10 5.52 10.80
C ASP A 155 -17.90 6.05 10.00
N TYR A 156 -18.17 7.06 9.15
CA TYR A 156 -17.14 7.69 8.35
C TYR A 156 -17.34 9.20 8.27
N GLU A 157 -16.21 9.92 8.24
CA GLU A 157 -16.17 11.36 8.04
C GLU A 157 -15.66 11.67 6.63
N MET A 158 -16.42 12.48 5.88
CA MET A 158 -16.03 12.95 4.56
C MET A 158 -15.51 14.39 4.64
N MET A 159 -14.25 14.59 4.28
CA MET A 159 -13.64 15.92 4.20
C MET A 159 -13.44 16.29 2.73
N ASN A 160 -14.13 17.34 2.29
CA ASN A 160 -13.96 17.88 0.96
C ASN A 160 -12.77 18.84 0.90
N TYR A 161 -11.99 18.75 -0.17
CA TYR A 161 -11.02 19.79 -0.52
C TYR A 161 -11.79 21.10 -0.76
N LYS A 162 -11.46 22.15 0.00
CA LYS A 162 -11.94 23.52 -0.23
C LYS A 162 -11.26 24.13 -1.45
#